data_AF-A0A183EWV6-F1
#
_entry.id   AF-A0A183EWV6-F1
#
_cell.length_a   1.000
_cell.length_b   1.000
_cell.length_c   1.000
_cell.angle_alpha   90.00
_cell.angle_beta   90.00
_cell.angle_gamma   90.00
#
_symmetry.space_group_name_H-M   'P 1'
#
loop_
_entity.id
_entity.type
_entity.pdbx_description
1 polymer ?
#
loop_
_entity_poly.entity_id
_entity_poly.type
_entity_poly.pdbx_seq_one_letter_code
_entity_poly.pdbx_strand_id
1 'polypeptide(L)' 'MARVLFEALDAPSVLFAPSHLMATFPFGVSNALVIDVGYSEATVVPILEGVTMLYEMETSPVGAKCLEERVHELLRK' A
#
# COMPACT_ATOMS: atom_id res chain seq x y z
N MET A 1 -10.85 -13.73 -4.97
CA MET A 1 -11.41 -13.02 -3.80
C MET A 1 -12.88 -12.69 -3.99
N ALA A 2 -13.28 -11.97 -5.05
CA ALA A 2 -14.69 -11.62 -5.31
C ALA A 2 -15.64 -12.82 -5.20
N ARG A 3 -15.30 -13.96 -5.82
CA ARG A 3 -16.11 -15.18 -5.72
C ARG A 3 -16.35 -15.63 -4.28
N VAL A 4 -15.31 -15.67 -3.45
CA VAL A 4 -15.45 -16.06 -2.03
C VAL A 4 -16.31 -15.04 -1.27
N LEU A 5 -16.15 -13.75 -1.56
CA LEU A 5 -16.96 -12.69 -0.94
C LEU A 5 -18.44 -12.82 -1.30
N PHE A 6 -18.78 -13.18 -2.54
CA PHE A 6 -20.17 -13.36 -2.95
C PHE A 6 -20.75 -14.73 -2.54
N GLU A 7 -20.03 -15.82 -2.76
CA GLU A 7 -20.57 -17.18 -2.62
C GLU A 7 -20.45 -17.74 -1.20
N ALA A 8 -19.41 -17.35 -0.44
CA ALA A 8 -19.18 -17.87 0.91
C ALA A 8 -19.52 -16.86 2.01
N LEU A 9 -19.56 -15.56 1.68
CA LEU A 9 -19.82 -14.49 2.64
C LEU A 9 -21.10 -13.70 2.31
N ASP A 10 -21.85 -14.11 1.28
CA ASP A 10 -23.12 -13.52 0.85
C ASP A 10 -23.08 -11.97 0.75
N ALA A 11 -21.93 -11.41 0.31
CA ALA A 11 -21.79 -9.96 0.21
C ALA A 11 -22.76 -9.39 -0.85
N PRO A 12 -23.55 -8.35 -0.54
CA PRO A 12 -24.52 -7.79 -1.49
C PRO A 12 -23.85 -7.03 -2.65
N SER A 13 -22.62 -6.53 -2.43
CA SER A 13 -21.80 -5.84 -3.42
C SER A 13 -20.34 -5.80 -2.94
N VAL A 14 -19.39 -5.73 -3.87
CA VAL A 14 -17.96 -5.61 -3.56
C VAL A 14 -17.33 -4.54 -4.46
N LEU A 15 -16.57 -3.63 -3.88
CA LEU A 15 -15.72 -2.65 -4.59
C LEU A 15 -14.25 -2.94 -4.30
N PHE A 16 -13.45 -3.07 -5.34
CA PHE A 16 -11.99 -3.10 -5.25
C PHE A 16 -11.46 -1.74 -5.68
N ALA A 17 -10.80 -1.05 -4.75
CA ALA A 17 -10.23 0.27 -5.00
C ALA A 17 -8.71 0.25 -4.72
N PRO A 18 -7.88 0.96 -5.51
CA PRO A 18 -6.45 1.04 -5.26
C PRO A 18 -6.17 1.70 -3.90
N SER A 19 -5.49 0.99 -3.00
CA SER A 19 -5.19 1.47 -1.64
C SER A 19 -4.44 2.81 -1.65
N HIS A 20 -3.43 2.93 -2.51
CA HIS A 20 -2.62 4.15 -2.63
C HIS A 20 -3.45 5.37 -3.09
N LEU A 21 -4.44 5.17 -3.96
CA LEU A 21 -5.36 6.24 -4.34
C LEU A 21 -6.28 6.61 -3.17
N MET A 22 -6.82 5.62 -2.47
CA MET A 22 -7.67 5.87 -1.30
C MET A 22 -6.92 6.61 -0.18
N ALA A 23 -5.62 6.40 -0.05
CA ALA A 23 -4.78 7.10 0.92
C ALA A 23 -4.73 8.62 0.70
N THR A 24 -5.03 9.12 -0.51
CA THR A 24 -5.07 10.57 -0.78
C THR A 24 -6.40 11.23 -0.42
N PHE A 25 -7.48 10.45 -0.28
CA PHE A 25 -8.84 10.97 -0.08
C PHE A 25 -8.98 11.85 1.18
N PRO A 26 -8.41 11.49 2.34
CA PRO A 26 -8.48 12.33 3.54
C PRO A 26 -7.85 13.72 3.36
N PHE A 27 -6.93 13.86 2.40
CA PHE A 27 -6.22 15.11 2.15
C PHE A 27 -6.91 15.99 1.11
N GLY A 28 -7.93 15.49 0.40
CA GLY A 28 -8.66 16.25 -0.62
C GLY A 28 -7.78 16.69 -1.80
N VAL A 29 -6.68 15.99 -2.06
CA VAL A 29 -5.73 16.32 -3.13
C VAL A 29 -5.89 15.37 -4.32
N SER A 30 -5.78 15.93 -5.53
CA SER A 30 -5.77 15.16 -6.77
C SER A 30 -4.36 14.72 -7.19
N ASN A 31 -3.32 15.36 -6.65
CA ASN A 31 -1.92 15.07 -6.94
C ASN A 31 -1.18 14.75 -5.65
N ALA A 32 -0.47 13.63 -5.60
CA ALA A 32 0.31 13.19 -4.43
C ALA A 32 1.43 12.22 -4.83
N LEU A 33 2.43 12.07 -3.96
CA LEU A 33 3.36 10.94 -4.00
C LEU A 33 3.11 10.10 -2.75
N VAL A 34 2.63 8.87 -2.93
CA VAL A 34 2.33 7.96 -1.82
C VAL A 34 3.53 7.05 -1.61
N ILE A 35 4.02 7.01 -0.36
CA ILE A 35 5.09 6.10 0.07
C ILE A 35 4.44 5.13 1.07
N ASP A 36 4.14 3.92 0.61
CA ASP A 36 3.61 2.84 1.43
C ASP A 36 4.75 1.97 1.95
N VAL A 37 5.05 2.08 3.25
CA VAL A 37 6.11 1.31 3.91
C VAL A 37 5.48 0.14 4.65
N GLY A 38 5.48 -1.02 4.00
CA GLY A 38 5.02 -2.27 4.58
C GLY A 38 6.07 -2.96 5.45
N TYR A 39 5.76 -4.19 5.85
CA TYR A 39 6.68 -5.00 6.64
C TYR A 39 7.89 -5.48 5.82
N SER A 40 7.66 -6.04 4.63
CA SER A 40 8.72 -6.63 3.79
C SER A 40 9.30 -5.68 2.74
N GLU A 41 8.56 -4.64 2.37
CA GLU A 41 8.90 -3.75 1.26
C GLU A 41 8.34 -2.36 1.48
N ALA A 42 8.87 -1.40 0.73
CA ALA A 42 8.32 -0.06 0.61
C ALA A 42 8.03 0.24 -0.85
N THR A 43 6.84 0.75 -1.14
CA THR A 43 6.38 1.12 -2.48
C THR A 43 6.17 2.62 -2.58
N VAL A 44 6.62 3.21 -3.67
CA VAL A 44 6.41 4.61 -4.01
C VAL A 44 5.55 4.67 -5.27
N VAL A 45 4.44 5.38 -5.23
CA VAL A 45 3.54 5.53 -6.38
C VAL A 45 3.03 6.97 -6.51
N PRO A 46 3.15 7.59 -7.70
CA PRO A 46 2.53 8.88 -7.94
C PRO A 46 1.02 8.76 -8.16
N ILE A 47 0.29 9.72 -7.64
CA ILE A 47 -1.12 9.98 -7.95
C ILE A 47 -1.17 11.31 -8.71
N LEU A 48 -1.71 11.30 -9.92
CA LEU A 48 -1.89 12.50 -10.76
C LEU A 48 -3.34 12.60 -11.20
N GLU A 49 -3.97 13.75 -10.96
CA GLU A 49 -5.37 14.03 -11.30
C GLU A 49 -6.35 12.94 -10.81
N GLY A 50 -6.07 12.33 -9.65
CA GLY A 50 -6.88 11.25 -9.08
C GLY A 50 -6.65 9.87 -9.71
N VAL A 51 -5.60 9.71 -10.51
CA VAL A 51 -5.21 8.45 -11.17
C VAL A 51 -3.93 7.90 -10.55
N THR A 52 -3.89 6.59 -10.31
CA THR A 52 -2.66 5.89 -9.89
C THR A 52 -1.74 5.66 -11.09
N MET A 53 -0.55 6.24 -11.05
CA MET A 53 0.47 6.13 -12.10
C MET A 53 1.25 4.82 -11.93
N LEU A 54 0.61 3.70 -12.30
CA LEU A 54 1.14 2.34 -12.04
C LEU A 54 2.44 2.02 -12.80
N TYR A 55 2.71 2.67 -13.93
CA TYR A 55 3.94 2.44 -14.70
C TYR A 55 5.16 3.15 -14.09
N GLU A 56 4.90 4.13 -13.23
CA GLU A 56 5.88 4.92 -12.49
C GLU A 56 5.98 4.49 -11.02
N MET A 57 5.40 3.34 -10.68
CA MET A 57 5.52 2.72 -9.36
C MET A 57 6.89 2.07 -9.20
N GLU A 58 7.54 2.35 -8.07
CA GLU A 58 8.81 1.75 -7.70
C GLU A 58 8.68 1.05 -6.34
N THR A 59 9.32 -0.12 -6.19
CA THR A 59 9.30 -0.89 -4.95
C THR A 59 10.72 -1.21 -4.50
N SER A 60 10.98 -1.04 -3.22
CA SER A 60 12.22 -1.39 -2.54
C SER A 60 11.98 -2.55 -1.58
N PRO A 61 12.91 -3.52 -1.47
CA PRO A 61 12.82 -4.61 -0.49
C PRO A 61 13.09 -4.14 0.96
N VAL A 62 13.15 -2.83 1.21
CA VAL A 62 13.35 -2.25 2.54
C VAL A 62 11.98 -1.91 3.13
N GLY A 63 11.55 -2.70 4.11
CA GLY A 63 10.37 -2.42 4.94
C GLY A 63 10.70 -2.48 6.44
N ALA A 64 9.66 -2.55 7.28
CA ALA A 64 9.82 -2.60 8.73
C ALA A 64 10.65 -3.81 9.24
N LYS A 65 10.71 -4.91 8.47
CA LYS A 65 11.56 -6.08 8.77
C LYS A 65 13.05 -5.71 8.87
N CYS A 66 13.54 -4.85 7.98
CA CYS A 66 14.93 -4.38 8.02
C CYS A 66 15.23 -3.63 9.33
N LEU A 67 14.26 -2.83 9.81
CA LEU A 67 14.36 -2.16 11.10
C LEU A 67 14.37 -3.16 12.26
N GLU A 68 13.47 -4.15 12.24
CA GLU A 68 13.40 -5.19 13.28
C GLU A 68 14.71 -5.99 13.39
N GLU A 69 15.23 -6.47 12.26
CA GLU A 69 16.51 -7.18 12.19
C GLU A 69 17.64 -6.31 12.74
N ARG A 70 17.67 -5.03 12.35
CA ARG A 70 18.69 -4.10 12.81
C ARG A 70 18.61 -3.84 14.31
N VAL A 71 17.41 -3.66 14.86
CA VAL A 71 17.22 -3.48 16.31
C VAL A 71 17.68 -4.72 17.06
N HIS A 72 17.34 -5.91 16.56
CA HIS A 72 17.75 -7.17 17.18
C HIS A 72 19.27 -7.37 17.19
N GLU A 73 19.97 -7.02 16.10
CA GLU A 73 21.43 -7.03 16.05
C GLU A 73 22.05 -6.09 17.09
N LEU A 74 21.48 -4.90 17.27
CA LEU A 74 21.99 -3.89 18.18
C LEU A 74 21.77 -4.26 19.65
N LEU A 75 20.65 -4.93 19.97
CA LEU A 75 20.34 -5.38 21.33
C LEU A 75 21.10 -6.64 21.78
N ARG A 76 21.69 -7.38 20.84
CA ARG A 76 22.54 -8.55 21.12
C ARG A 76 23.99 -8.20 21.44
N LYS A 77 24.37 -6.94 21.30
CA LYS A 77 25.69 -6.40 21.69
C LYS A 77 25.63 -5.84 23.11
#